data_AF-A0A0X3V9U9-F1
#
_entry.id   AF-A0A0X3V9U9-F1
#
_cell.length_a   1.000
_cell.length_b   1.000
_cell.length_c   1.000
_cell.angle_alpha   90.00
_cell.angle_beta   90.00
_cell.angle_gamma   90.00
#
_symmetry.space_group_name_H-M   'P 1'
#
loop_
_entity.id
_entity.type
_entity.pdbx_description
1 polymer ?
#
loop_
_entity_poly.entity_id
_entity_poly.type
_entity_poly.pdbx_seq_one_letter_code
_entity_poly.pdbx_strand_id
1 'polypeptide(L)'
;MPLPADLRACLTDPDFWRAYFFENDTTEDEDDDDYDDSSIVVEFSVGGGYGLVLDICVGLRSINLAMRTPDSSEPLDLGWDDQAHWHPDALRWAELDLIARAAAVLDHTLRHPGPVLALAGRFVVLGSGDDLDAVTPMMDAAFGTPPAPQADVDPEVPMLDVDFGPPRPVETWWPRTRDWLHRIDGRYNGVVWQQDEAGVWTVHQDEAENIDRDLYSLRGPDGDFPFAAWQELMAAAEATLKTADLPTPESPIEQCWIDEERTAAPRGSLVAARNGPSPLRDSRRYLFTLKLPVAGRSKDYPVEVRTDLNRALRQADLGWAESSGSTVIPGSGQTAAGVSIGVTGDLDSGVAVIRQVLARHRADPAGLTAGH
;
A
#
# COMPACT_ATOMS: atom_id res chain seq x y z
N MET A 1 -21.04 -12.50 0.09
CA MET A 1 -21.39 -12.39 1.51
C MET A 1 -21.03 -10.97 1.90
N PRO A 2 -21.94 -10.21 2.53
CA PRO A 2 -21.68 -8.81 2.81
C PRO A 2 -20.44 -8.71 3.68
N LEU A 3 -19.69 -7.61 3.53
CA LEU A 3 -18.55 -7.32 4.39
C LEU A 3 -18.96 -7.41 5.87
N PRO A 4 -18.12 -8.04 6.73
CA PRO A 4 -18.34 -8.01 8.18
C PRO A 4 -18.62 -6.59 8.68
N ALA A 5 -19.54 -6.45 9.62
CA ALA A 5 -19.93 -5.13 10.14
C ALA A 5 -18.73 -4.36 10.70
N ASP A 6 -17.86 -5.05 11.40
CA ASP A 6 -16.66 -4.50 12.03
C ASP A 6 -15.70 -3.98 10.94
N LEU A 7 -15.46 -4.76 9.89
CA LEU A 7 -14.64 -4.31 8.76
C LEU A 7 -15.24 -3.07 8.05
N ARG A 8 -16.57 -3.01 7.89
CA ARG A 8 -17.21 -1.83 7.28
C ARG A 8 -17.00 -0.56 8.09
N ALA A 9 -17.02 -0.66 9.43
CA ALA A 9 -16.70 0.47 10.29
C ALA A 9 -15.24 0.89 10.12
N CYS A 10 -14.32 -0.08 10.15
CA CYS A 10 -12.88 0.13 9.96
C CYS A 10 -12.53 0.81 8.62
N LEU A 11 -13.20 0.47 7.53
CA LEU A 11 -12.92 1.06 6.21
C LEU A 11 -13.18 2.58 6.14
N THR A 12 -13.93 3.14 7.09
CA THR A 12 -14.15 4.59 7.21
C THR A 12 -13.31 5.25 8.29
N ASP A 13 -12.53 4.46 9.03
CA ASP A 13 -11.74 4.88 10.17
C ASP A 13 -10.29 5.20 9.74
N PRO A 14 -9.84 6.46 9.87
CA PRO A 14 -8.45 6.87 9.66
C PRO A 14 -7.42 6.04 10.43
N ASP A 15 -7.72 5.68 11.67
CA ASP A 15 -6.77 4.99 12.54
C ASP A 15 -6.62 3.52 12.13
N PHE A 16 -7.72 2.88 11.70
CA PHE A 16 -7.63 1.57 11.03
C PHE A 16 -6.69 1.63 9.83
N TRP A 17 -6.86 2.60 8.93
CA TRP A 17 -6.00 2.65 7.75
C TRP A 17 -4.54 2.96 8.12
N ARG A 18 -4.30 3.82 9.11
CA ARG A 18 -2.95 4.12 9.58
C ARG A 18 -2.28 2.87 10.15
N ALA A 19 -3.01 2.09 10.96
CA ALA A 19 -2.56 0.81 11.48
C ALA A 19 -2.36 -0.23 10.35
N TYR A 20 -3.33 -0.35 9.43
CA TYR A 20 -3.26 -1.26 8.28
C TYR A 20 -2.02 -1.00 7.43
N PHE A 21 -1.66 0.27 7.20
CA PHE A 21 -0.46 0.65 6.45
C PHE A 21 0.84 0.67 7.27
N PHE A 22 0.78 0.31 8.56
CA PHE A 22 1.91 0.30 9.49
C PHE A 22 2.55 1.66 9.75
N GLU A 23 1.74 2.72 9.72
CA GLU A 23 2.18 4.11 9.89
C GLU A 23 2.06 4.57 11.37
N ASN A 24 1.52 3.73 12.25
CA ASN A 24 1.59 3.92 13.70
C ASN A 24 3.02 3.60 14.16
N ASP A 25 3.84 4.64 14.19
CA ASP A 25 5.24 4.58 14.62
C ASP A 25 5.42 5.25 15.99
N THR A 26 4.37 5.24 16.80
CA THR A 26 4.40 5.70 18.18
C THR A 26 5.33 4.77 18.95
N THR A 27 6.55 5.26 19.12
CA THR A 27 7.61 4.87 20.05
C THR A 27 7.19 3.79 21.06
N GLU A 28 7.96 2.71 21.07
CA GLU A 28 7.95 1.48 21.89
C GLU A 28 7.79 1.63 23.43
N ASP A 29 7.36 2.79 23.94
CA ASP A 29 7.35 3.15 25.36
C ASP A 29 5.95 3.27 25.98
N GLU A 30 4.85 3.01 25.25
CA GLU A 30 3.52 2.84 25.86
C GLU A 30 3.25 1.33 25.97
N ASP A 31 3.05 0.86 27.21
CA ASP A 31 2.75 -0.54 27.55
C ASP A 31 1.55 -1.04 26.73
N ASP A 32 1.84 -1.65 25.59
CA ASP A 32 0.92 -1.97 24.49
C ASP A 32 0.11 -3.26 24.73
N ASP A 33 -0.39 -3.44 25.95
CA ASP A 33 -1.17 -4.61 26.36
C ASP A 33 -2.66 -4.52 25.91
N ASP A 34 -3.07 -3.41 25.29
CA ASP A 34 -4.49 -3.11 24.97
C ASP A 34 -4.87 -3.25 23.49
N TYR A 35 -3.93 -3.58 22.58
CA TYR A 35 -4.34 -3.94 21.21
C TYR A 35 -5.01 -5.31 21.22
N ASP A 36 -6.28 -5.34 20.83
CA ASP A 36 -7.01 -6.58 20.62
C ASP A 36 -6.33 -7.37 19.50
N ASP A 37 -5.63 -8.44 19.85
CA ASP A 37 -5.07 -9.44 18.94
C ASP A 37 -6.15 -10.14 18.08
N SER A 38 -7.42 -9.77 18.23
CA SER A 38 -8.47 -10.15 17.31
C SER A 38 -8.07 -9.88 15.85
N SER A 39 -8.32 -10.88 15.02
CA SER A 39 -8.12 -10.78 13.60
C SER A 39 -9.47 -10.64 12.89
N ILE A 40 -9.50 -9.78 11.87
CA ILE A 40 -10.66 -9.60 11.00
C ILE A 40 -10.44 -10.48 9.77
N VAL A 41 -11.20 -11.56 9.66
CA VAL A 41 -11.18 -12.44 8.49
C VAL A 41 -12.30 -12.04 7.53
N VAL A 42 -11.96 -11.76 6.28
CA VAL A 42 -12.90 -11.45 5.20
C VAL A 42 -12.66 -12.34 3.99
N GLU A 43 -13.74 -12.84 3.39
CA GLU A 43 -13.70 -13.66 2.18
C GLU A 43 -14.45 -12.97 1.04
N PHE A 44 -13.77 -12.80 -0.09
CA PHE A 44 -14.30 -12.27 -1.35
C PHE A 44 -14.53 -13.41 -2.33
N SER A 45 -15.76 -13.91 -2.40
CA SER A 45 -16.10 -14.99 -3.34
C SER A 45 -15.99 -14.51 -4.79
N VAL A 46 -15.43 -15.36 -5.66
CA VAL A 46 -15.36 -15.12 -7.11
C VAL A 46 -16.20 -16.10 -7.92
N GLY A 47 -16.99 -16.96 -7.24
CA GLY A 47 -17.84 -17.97 -7.85
C GLY A 47 -17.21 -19.37 -7.85
N GLY A 48 -18.02 -20.39 -8.17
CA GLY A 48 -17.54 -21.79 -8.24
C GLY A 48 -17.03 -22.38 -6.92
N GLY A 49 -17.31 -21.75 -5.78
CA GLY A 49 -16.75 -22.12 -4.47
C GLY A 49 -15.34 -21.60 -4.20
N TYR A 50 -14.79 -20.77 -5.11
CA TYR A 50 -13.51 -20.09 -4.91
C TYR A 50 -13.71 -18.70 -4.31
N GLY A 51 -12.67 -18.20 -3.63
CA GLY A 51 -12.65 -16.85 -3.08
C GLY A 51 -11.26 -16.43 -2.61
N LEU A 52 -11.06 -15.12 -2.49
CA LEU A 52 -9.86 -14.54 -1.87
C LEU A 52 -10.13 -14.31 -0.39
N VAL A 53 -9.21 -14.70 0.48
CA VAL A 53 -9.35 -14.56 1.94
C VAL A 53 -8.27 -13.61 2.43
N LEU A 54 -8.66 -12.61 3.21
CA LEU A 54 -7.75 -11.76 3.98
C LEU A 54 -7.98 -12.01 5.46
N ASP A 55 -6.88 -12.21 6.19
CA ASP A 55 -6.85 -12.23 7.64
C ASP A 55 -6.04 -11.04 8.13
N ILE A 56 -6.70 -10.07 8.76
CA ILE A 56 -6.14 -8.76 9.10
C ILE A 56 -6.05 -8.69 10.63
N CYS A 57 -4.83 -8.79 11.17
CA CYS A 57 -4.54 -8.55 12.57
C CYS A 57 -3.69 -7.28 12.70
N VAL A 58 -4.35 -6.14 12.93
CA VAL A 58 -3.65 -4.85 13.04
C VAL A 58 -2.81 -4.75 14.32
N GLY A 59 -3.25 -5.38 15.42
CA GLY A 59 -2.51 -5.43 16.70
C GLY A 59 -1.17 -6.14 16.54
N LEU A 60 -1.17 -7.33 15.91
CA LEU A 60 0.06 -8.07 15.60
C LEU A 60 0.78 -7.56 14.34
N ARG A 61 0.31 -6.46 13.74
CA ARG A 61 0.84 -5.89 12.49
C ARG A 61 1.06 -6.95 11.42
N SER A 62 0.07 -7.84 11.27
CA SER A 62 0.13 -9.00 10.37
C SER A 62 -1.11 -9.03 9.49
N ILE A 63 -0.90 -9.07 8.17
CA ILE A 63 -1.97 -9.30 7.20
C ILE A 63 -1.61 -10.52 6.35
N ASN A 64 -2.48 -11.52 6.32
CA ASN A 64 -2.30 -12.72 5.49
C ASN A 64 -3.26 -12.71 4.31
N LEU A 65 -2.77 -13.16 3.16
CA LEU A 65 -3.52 -13.39 1.94
C LEU A 65 -3.57 -14.89 1.64
N ALA A 66 -4.77 -15.42 1.50
CA ALA A 66 -5.00 -16.81 1.14
C ALA A 66 -6.12 -16.94 0.10
N MET A 67 -6.34 -18.15 -0.42
CA MET A 67 -7.46 -18.47 -1.29
C MET A 67 -8.29 -19.63 -0.74
N ARG A 68 -9.61 -19.52 -0.90
CA ARG A 68 -10.56 -20.61 -0.71
C ARG A 68 -10.65 -21.42 -2.00
N THR A 69 -10.64 -22.74 -1.86
CA THR A 69 -10.99 -23.69 -2.94
C THR A 69 -12.21 -24.51 -2.53
N PRO A 70 -13.01 -25.02 -3.48
CA PRO A 70 -14.15 -25.87 -3.17
C PRO A 70 -13.75 -27.21 -2.55
N ASP A 71 -12.54 -27.69 -2.82
CA ASP A 71 -12.06 -29.01 -2.41
C ASP A 71 -11.29 -29.01 -1.08
N SER A 72 -11.00 -27.83 -0.51
CA SER A 72 -10.27 -27.69 0.76
C SER A 72 -11.08 -26.95 1.82
N SER A 73 -11.09 -27.50 3.04
CA SER A 73 -11.63 -26.82 4.21
C SER A 73 -10.73 -25.69 4.72
N GLU A 74 -9.42 -25.78 4.45
CA GLU A 74 -8.42 -24.79 4.85
C GLU A 74 -8.04 -23.91 3.65
N PRO A 75 -7.99 -22.57 3.81
CA PRO A 75 -7.45 -21.69 2.77
C PRO A 75 -6.00 -22.04 2.43
N LEU A 76 -5.62 -21.85 1.17
CA LEU A 76 -4.24 -22.00 0.72
C LEU A 76 -3.55 -20.64 0.75
N ASP A 77 -2.38 -20.56 1.38
CA ASP A 77 -1.64 -19.31 1.50
C ASP A 77 -1.12 -18.81 0.15
N LEU A 78 -1.18 -17.49 -0.03
CA LEU A 78 -0.70 -16.79 -1.22
C LEU A 78 0.41 -15.78 -0.90
N GLY A 79 0.41 -15.22 0.32
CA GLY A 79 1.40 -14.27 0.80
C GLY A 79 1.00 -13.67 2.15
N TRP A 80 1.91 -12.95 2.79
CA TRP A 80 1.66 -12.28 4.07
C TRP A 80 2.56 -11.05 4.23
N ASP A 81 2.17 -10.14 5.12
CA ASP A 81 2.94 -8.96 5.48
C ASP A 81 2.88 -8.74 6.99
N ASP A 82 3.98 -9.08 7.67
CA ASP A 82 4.13 -9.16 9.13
C ASP A 82 5.26 -8.26 9.67
N GLN A 83 5.83 -7.39 8.81
CA GLN A 83 7.02 -6.57 9.11
C GLN A 83 8.32 -7.32 9.46
N ALA A 84 8.34 -8.66 9.41
CA ALA A 84 9.49 -9.46 9.83
C ALA A 84 10.00 -10.38 8.72
N HIS A 85 9.13 -11.21 8.15
CA HIS A 85 9.46 -12.15 7.08
C HIS A 85 8.36 -12.09 5.99
N TRP A 86 8.06 -10.90 5.48
CA TRP A 86 6.94 -10.68 4.59
C TRP A 86 7.13 -11.36 3.22
N HIS A 87 6.02 -11.77 2.61
CA HIS A 87 5.90 -12.15 1.19
C HIS A 87 4.71 -11.44 0.54
N PRO A 88 4.71 -10.10 0.43
CA PRO A 88 3.57 -9.34 -0.05
C PRO A 88 3.44 -9.40 -1.58
N ASP A 89 4.48 -9.79 -2.34
CA ASP A 89 4.49 -9.71 -3.80
C ASP A 89 3.76 -10.89 -4.46
N ALA A 90 2.47 -11.05 -4.18
CA ALA A 90 1.71 -12.25 -4.51
C ALA A 90 0.79 -12.09 -5.75
N LEU A 91 0.40 -10.85 -6.11
CA LEU A 91 -0.63 -10.60 -7.11
C LEU A 91 -0.15 -9.68 -8.23
N ARG A 92 -0.61 -9.96 -9.46
CA ARG A 92 -0.60 -8.97 -10.54
C ARG A 92 -1.79 -8.03 -10.39
N TRP A 93 -1.66 -6.78 -10.85
CA TRP A 93 -2.77 -5.83 -10.87
C TRP A 93 -3.99 -6.39 -11.61
N ALA A 94 -3.79 -6.94 -12.82
CA ALA A 94 -4.87 -7.47 -13.64
C ALA A 94 -5.62 -8.66 -13.01
N GLU A 95 -4.96 -9.42 -12.15
CA GLU A 95 -5.58 -10.53 -11.42
C GLU A 95 -6.45 -10.01 -10.26
N LEU A 96 -5.92 -9.03 -9.50
CA LEU A 96 -6.68 -8.41 -8.42
C LEU A 96 -7.91 -7.65 -8.95
N ASP A 97 -7.75 -6.90 -10.05
CA ASP A 97 -8.86 -6.23 -10.73
C ASP A 97 -9.97 -7.23 -11.11
N LEU A 98 -9.59 -8.35 -11.73
CA LEU A 98 -10.52 -9.41 -12.11
C LEU A 98 -11.28 -9.98 -10.90
N ILE A 99 -10.56 -10.28 -9.80
CA ILE A 99 -11.16 -10.77 -8.54
C ILE A 99 -12.15 -9.75 -7.99
N ALA A 100 -11.74 -8.49 -7.87
CA ALA A 100 -12.57 -7.43 -7.29
C ALA A 100 -13.88 -7.24 -8.06
N ARG A 101 -13.82 -7.30 -9.39
CA ARG A 101 -14.99 -7.22 -10.25
C ARG A 101 -15.92 -8.43 -10.09
N ALA A 102 -15.36 -9.64 -10.08
CA ALA A 102 -16.15 -10.86 -9.89
C ALA A 102 -16.86 -10.85 -8.52
N ALA A 103 -16.16 -10.40 -7.48
CA ALA A 103 -16.73 -10.25 -6.14
C ALA A 103 -17.86 -9.20 -6.09
N ALA A 104 -17.68 -8.04 -6.72
CA ALA A 104 -18.69 -6.98 -6.79
C ALA A 104 -19.98 -7.41 -7.52
N VAL A 105 -19.84 -8.25 -8.54
CA VAL A 105 -20.97 -8.84 -9.25
C VAL A 105 -21.73 -9.86 -8.40
N LEU A 106 -21.02 -10.67 -7.60
CA LEU A 106 -21.67 -11.67 -6.73
C LEU A 106 -22.26 -11.05 -5.47
N ASP A 107 -21.70 -9.94 -5.02
CA ASP A 107 -22.15 -9.20 -3.86
C ASP A 107 -22.26 -7.72 -4.17
N HIS A 108 -23.48 -7.25 -4.45
CA HIS A 108 -23.72 -5.86 -4.83
C HIS A 108 -23.46 -4.86 -3.70
N THR A 109 -23.19 -5.32 -2.46
CA THR A 109 -22.72 -4.42 -1.40
C THR A 109 -21.23 -4.11 -1.53
N LEU A 110 -20.49 -4.89 -2.33
CA LEU A 110 -19.14 -4.60 -2.76
C LEU A 110 -19.19 -3.79 -4.07
N ARG A 111 -18.77 -2.52 -3.99
CA ARG A 111 -18.51 -1.70 -5.17
C ARG A 111 -17.16 -2.06 -5.80
N HIS A 112 -17.01 -1.78 -7.10
CA HIS A 112 -15.73 -1.88 -7.80
C HIS A 112 -15.52 -0.67 -8.71
N PRO A 113 -14.44 0.13 -8.55
CA PRO A 113 -13.38 0.01 -7.54
C PRO A 113 -13.88 0.15 -6.10
N GLY A 114 -13.27 -0.55 -5.14
CA GLY A 114 -13.79 -0.58 -3.78
C GLY A 114 -12.93 -1.36 -2.78
N PRO A 115 -13.54 -1.86 -1.68
CA PRO A 115 -12.84 -2.46 -0.55
C PRO A 115 -11.88 -3.60 -0.93
N VAL A 116 -12.23 -4.43 -1.92
CA VAL A 116 -11.36 -5.52 -2.37
C VAL A 116 -10.03 -4.98 -2.88
N LEU A 117 -10.06 -3.94 -3.73
CA LEU A 117 -8.85 -3.31 -4.24
C LEU A 117 -8.07 -2.57 -3.14
N ALA A 118 -8.78 -1.84 -2.29
CA ALA A 118 -8.16 -1.03 -1.23
C ALA A 118 -7.40 -1.90 -0.20
N LEU A 119 -7.94 -3.07 0.13
CA LEU A 119 -7.32 -4.01 1.07
C LEU A 119 -6.28 -4.89 0.37
N ALA A 120 -6.70 -5.72 -0.59
CA ALA A 120 -5.82 -6.71 -1.22
C ALA A 120 -4.80 -6.07 -2.18
N GLY A 121 -4.95 -4.79 -2.54
CA GLY A 121 -3.96 -4.02 -3.31
C GLY A 121 -2.60 -3.97 -2.64
N ARG A 122 -2.52 -4.20 -1.33
CA ARG A 122 -1.25 -4.37 -0.60
C ARG A 122 -0.39 -5.50 -1.15
N PHE A 123 -1.02 -6.55 -1.68
CA PHE A 123 -0.33 -7.75 -2.17
C PHE A 123 -0.01 -7.70 -3.66
N VAL A 124 -0.23 -6.56 -4.30
CA VAL A 124 0.12 -6.36 -5.70
C VAL A 124 1.57 -5.96 -5.81
N VAL A 125 2.24 -6.38 -6.88
CA VAL A 125 3.45 -5.73 -7.36
C VAL A 125 3.32 -5.35 -8.83
N LEU A 126 3.51 -4.07 -9.13
CA LEU A 126 3.42 -3.57 -10.50
C LEU A 126 4.70 -3.86 -11.27
N GLY A 127 4.53 -4.41 -12.47
CA GLY A 127 5.59 -4.58 -13.44
C GLY A 127 5.51 -3.56 -14.58
N SER A 128 6.48 -3.60 -15.47
CA SER A 128 6.61 -2.62 -16.57
C SER A 128 5.44 -2.61 -17.56
N GLY A 129 4.63 -3.67 -17.56
CA GLY A 129 3.42 -3.79 -18.38
C GLY A 129 2.16 -3.16 -17.78
N ASP A 130 2.18 -2.70 -16.52
CA ASP A 130 1.01 -2.13 -15.87
C ASP A 130 0.84 -0.64 -16.23
N ASP A 131 -0.39 -0.25 -16.59
CA ASP A 131 -0.75 1.11 -16.98
C ASP A 131 -1.16 1.95 -15.76
N LEU A 132 -0.27 2.83 -15.31
CA LEU A 132 -0.55 3.71 -14.18
C LEU A 132 -1.74 4.65 -14.42
N ASP A 133 -2.03 5.02 -15.67
CA ASP A 133 -3.16 5.91 -15.99
C ASP A 133 -4.50 5.22 -15.73
N ALA A 134 -4.53 3.89 -15.84
CA ALA A 134 -5.67 3.07 -15.48
C ALA A 134 -5.70 2.74 -13.98
N VAL A 135 -4.54 2.38 -13.41
CA VAL A 135 -4.42 1.93 -12.01
C VAL A 135 -4.72 3.05 -11.01
N THR A 136 -4.13 4.23 -11.22
CA THR A 136 -4.17 5.33 -10.25
C THR A 136 -5.61 5.77 -9.92
N PRO A 137 -6.47 6.07 -10.91
CA PRO A 137 -7.85 6.48 -10.62
C PRO A 137 -8.69 5.37 -9.98
N MET A 138 -8.39 4.09 -10.28
CA MET A 138 -9.08 2.97 -9.66
C MET A 138 -8.75 2.89 -8.17
N MET A 139 -7.49 3.06 -7.78
CA MET A 139 -7.11 3.04 -6.36
C MET A 139 -7.59 4.28 -5.60
N ASP A 140 -7.58 5.46 -6.23
CA ASP A 140 -8.19 6.66 -5.64
C ASP A 140 -9.67 6.42 -5.32
N ALA A 141 -10.41 5.81 -6.25
CA ALA A 141 -11.81 5.46 -6.05
C ALA A 141 -12.01 4.36 -4.99
N ALA A 142 -11.10 3.38 -4.94
CA ALA A 142 -11.11 2.28 -3.99
C ALA A 142 -10.94 2.77 -2.54
N PHE A 143 -9.92 3.60 -2.28
CA PHE A 143 -9.72 4.25 -0.98
C PHE A 143 -10.86 5.21 -0.65
N GLY A 144 -11.45 5.87 -1.65
CA GLY A 144 -12.55 6.79 -1.46
C GLY A 144 -12.11 8.13 -0.83
N THR A 145 -13.08 8.92 -0.42
CA THR A 145 -12.83 10.27 0.11
C THR A 145 -12.46 10.19 1.59
N PRO A 146 -11.39 10.88 2.03
CA PRO A 146 -11.08 10.98 3.46
C PRO A 146 -12.26 11.58 4.24
N PRO A 147 -12.52 11.12 5.47
CA PRO A 147 -13.49 11.76 6.33
C PRO A 147 -13.08 13.22 6.58
N ALA A 148 -14.07 14.08 6.80
CA ALA A 148 -13.80 15.47 7.16
C ALA A 148 -12.93 15.49 8.46
N PRO A 149 -11.96 16.41 8.56
CA PRO A 149 -11.17 16.53 9.77
C PRO A 149 -12.09 16.68 10.98
N GLN A 150 -11.96 15.77 11.95
CA GLN A 150 -12.69 15.93 13.20
C GLN A 150 -12.12 17.16 13.89
N ALA A 151 -12.97 18.13 14.18
CA ALA A 151 -12.61 19.21 15.08
C ALA A 151 -12.59 18.61 16.48
N ASP A 152 -11.44 18.09 16.90
CA ASP A 152 -11.20 17.70 18.28
C ASP A 152 -11.33 18.94 19.17
N VAL A 153 -12.56 19.22 19.56
CA VAL A 153 -12.87 20.08 20.69
C VAL A 153 -13.32 19.11 21.76
N ASP A 154 -12.38 18.65 22.58
CA ASP A 154 -12.73 18.12 23.89
C ASP A 154 -12.92 19.34 24.82
N PRO A 155 -14.16 19.73 25.17
CA PRO A 155 -14.41 20.94 25.95
C PRO A 155 -14.06 20.80 27.44
N GLU A 156 -13.59 19.63 27.90
CA GLU A 156 -13.49 19.34 29.34
C GLU A 156 -12.09 18.99 29.86
N VAL A 157 -11.00 19.09 29.09
CA VAL A 157 -9.66 19.00 29.69
C VAL A 157 -9.42 20.28 30.51
N PRO A 158 -9.42 20.23 31.86
CA PRO A 158 -9.20 21.42 32.67
C PRO A 158 -7.81 21.92 32.39
N MET A 159 -7.71 23.21 32.01
CA MET A 159 -6.44 23.90 31.78
C MET A 159 -5.52 23.75 32.99
N LEU A 160 -4.67 22.72 32.97
CA LEU A 160 -3.48 22.66 33.78
C LEU A 160 -2.42 23.48 33.03
N ASP A 161 -2.06 24.61 33.62
CA ASP A 161 -1.06 25.59 33.19
C ASP A 161 0.11 24.97 32.42
N VAL A 162 0.08 25.05 31.09
CA VAL A 162 1.30 24.98 30.28
C VAL A 162 1.11 25.74 28.96
N ASP A 163 2.13 26.54 28.63
CA ASP A 163 2.36 27.43 27.48
C ASP A 163 2.24 26.80 26.08
N PHE A 164 1.51 25.70 25.91
CA PHE A 164 1.26 25.13 24.58
C PHE A 164 0.16 25.94 23.91
N GLY A 165 0.49 26.56 22.77
CA GLY A 165 -0.44 27.30 21.92
C GLY A 165 -1.67 26.47 21.52
N PRO A 166 -2.58 27.03 20.70
CA PRO A 166 -3.82 26.36 20.33
C PRO A 166 -3.54 24.92 19.86
N PRO A 167 -4.37 23.93 20.27
CA PRO A 167 -4.21 22.56 19.83
C PRO A 167 -4.12 22.55 18.31
N ARG A 168 -3.04 21.97 17.79
CA ARG A 168 -2.90 21.84 16.34
C ARG A 168 -3.98 20.86 15.88
N PRO A 169 -4.74 21.16 14.81
CA PRO A 169 -5.65 20.18 14.27
C PRO A 169 -4.86 18.91 13.96
N VAL A 170 -5.30 17.79 14.53
CA VAL A 170 -4.70 16.49 14.27
C VAL A 170 -5.02 16.18 12.81
N GLU A 171 -4.00 16.15 11.95
CA GLU A 171 -4.19 15.77 10.56
C GLU A 171 -4.71 14.34 10.52
N THR A 172 -5.93 14.18 10.01
CA THR A 172 -6.57 12.88 9.83
C THR A 172 -5.81 12.14 8.75
N TRP A 173 -5.09 11.08 9.11
CA TRP A 173 -4.29 10.32 8.15
C TRP A 173 -5.23 9.49 7.28
N TRP A 174 -5.00 9.50 5.96
CA TRP A 174 -5.79 8.72 5.02
C TRP A 174 -4.86 8.18 3.93
N PRO A 175 -5.05 6.92 3.48
CA PRO A 175 -4.21 6.36 2.44
C PRO A 175 -4.32 7.18 1.16
N ARG A 176 -3.16 7.47 0.55
CA ARG A 176 -3.08 8.10 -0.76
C ARG A 176 -2.61 7.08 -1.77
N THR A 177 -3.17 7.11 -2.97
CA THR A 177 -2.74 6.20 -4.05
C THR A 177 -1.26 6.31 -4.35
N ARG A 178 -0.66 7.50 -4.21
CA ARG A 178 0.79 7.68 -4.33
C ARG A 178 1.58 6.88 -3.29
N ASP A 179 1.14 6.88 -2.03
CA ASP A 179 1.82 6.18 -0.94
C ASP A 179 1.71 4.67 -1.13
N TRP A 180 0.55 4.20 -1.58
CA TRP A 180 0.35 2.80 -1.99
C TRP A 180 1.22 2.44 -3.20
N LEU A 181 1.20 3.23 -4.28
CA LEU A 181 2.04 3.03 -5.46
C LEU A 181 3.51 3.04 -5.12
N HIS A 182 3.93 3.84 -4.14
CA HIS A 182 5.32 3.83 -3.72
C HIS A 182 5.76 2.42 -3.32
N ARG A 183 4.96 1.79 -2.45
CA ARG A 183 5.27 0.48 -1.86
C ARG A 183 5.26 -0.67 -2.87
N ILE A 184 4.34 -0.62 -3.83
CA ILE A 184 4.08 -1.77 -4.71
C ILE A 184 4.67 -1.65 -6.12
N ASP A 185 5.21 -0.49 -6.48
CA ASP A 185 5.72 -0.24 -7.84
C ASP A 185 7.12 -0.83 -8.01
N GLY A 186 7.16 -2.07 -8.49
CA GLY A 186 8.37 -2.81 -8.79
C GLY A 186 9.05 -2.40 -10.10
N ARG A 187 8.45 -1.51 -10.90
CA ARG A 187 8.93 -1.16 -12.25
C ARG A 187 10.35 -0.57 -12.28
N TYR A 188 10.78 0.05 -11.18
CA TYR A 188 12.11 0.64 -11.03
C TYR A 188 13.07 -0.22 -10.22
N ASN A 189 12.64 -1.41 -9.80
CA ASN A 189 13.43 -2.34 -8.97
C ASN A 189 13.71 -3.65 -9.70
N GLY A 190 13.76 -3.65 -11.04
CA GLY A 190 14.01 -4.85 -11.83
C GLY A 190 12.93 -5.93 -11.72
N VAL A 191 11.73 -5.61 -11.20
CA VAL A 191 10.64 -6.59 -11.06
C VAL A 191 9.99 -6.84 -12.41
N VAL A 192 10.02 -8.11 -12.83
CA VAL A 192 9.48 -8.56 -14.11
C VAL A 192 8.52 -9.71 -13.88
N TRP A 193 7.29 -9.53 -14.37
CA TRP A 193 6.32 -10.60 -14.51
C TRP A 193 6.55 -11.34 -15.83
N GLN A 194 6.65 -12.66 -15.76
CA GLN A 194 6.82 -13.52 -16.93
C GLN A 194 5.72 -14.57 -16.96
N GLN A 195 5.22 -14.84 -18.17
CA GLN A 195 4.30 -15.94 -18.42
C GLN A 195 5.06 -17.10 -19.08
N ASP A 196 4.86 -18.31 -18.57
CA ASP A 196 5.38 -19.52 -19.20
C ASP A 196 4.47 -20.03 -20.34
N GLU A 197 4.86 -21.13 -20.99
CA GLU A 197 4.08 -21.75 -22.07
C GLU A 197 2.72 -22.30 -21.61
N ALA A 198 2.58 -22.64 -20.32
CA ALA A 198 1.34 -23.10 -19.72
C ALA A 198 0.42 -21.94 -19.28
N GLY A 199 0.85 -20.69 -19.50
CA GLY A 199 0.11 -19.51 -19.12
C GLY A 199 0.24 -19.11 -17.65
N VAL A 200 1.15 -19.76 -16.90
CA VAL A 200 1.42 -19.47 -15.49
C VAL A 200 2.27 -18.21 -15.39
N TRP A 201 1.88 -17.30 -14.49
CA TRP A 201 2.60 -16.06 -14.23
C TRP A 201 3.50 -16.17 -13.00
N THR A 202 4.81 -16.04 -13.21
CA THR A 202 5.82 -15.93 -12.15
C THR A 202 6.37 -14.51 -12.10
N VAL A 203 6.96 -14.15 -10.96
CA VAL A 203 7.63 -12.86 -10.77
C VAL A 203 9.07 -13.10 -10.37
N HIS A 204 9.96 -12.33 -10.97
CA HIS A 204 11.39 -12.36 -10.71
C HIS A 204 11.91 -10.94 -10.59
N GLN A 205 13.05 -10.79 -9.92
CA GLN A 205 13.76 -9.54 -9.80
C GLN A 205 15.15 -9.70 -10.41
N ASP A 206 15.53 -8.79 -11.31
CA ASP A 206 16.91 -8.71 -11.77
C ASP A 206 17.79 -8.08 -10.66
N GLU A 207 18.71 -8.87 -10.10
CA GLU A 207 19.64 -8.42 -9.06
C GLU A 207 20.48 -7.21 -9.51
N ALA A 208 20.76 -7.08 -10.81
CA ALA A 208 21.54 -5.96 -11.35
C ALA A 208 20.77 -4.62 -11.34
N GLU A 209 19.45 -4.69 -11.26
CA GLU A 209 18.52 -3.55 -11.22
C GLU A 209 17.82 -3.42 -9.86
N ASN A 210 18.31 -4.14 -8.84
CA ASN A 210 17.82 -4.01 -7.47
C ASN A 210 18.42 -2.77 -6.83
N ILE A 211 17.66 -1.68 -6.84
CA ILE A 211 18.11 -0.40 -6.30
C ILE A 211 17.64 -0.26 -4.84
N ASP A 212 16.34 -0.47 -4.57
CA ASP A 212 15.73 0.02 -3.33
C ASP A 212 14.83 -0.99 -2.59
N ARG A 213 14.46 -2.11 -3.21
CA ARG A 213 13.45 -3.02 -2.67
C ARG A 213 13.67 -4.44 -3.15
N ASP A 214 13.92 -5.37 -2.23
CA ASP A 214 13.92 -6.80 -2.53
C ASP A 214 12.51 -7.30 -2.85
N LEU A 215 12.41 -8.18 -3.85
CA LEU A 215 11.20 -8.91 -4.19
C LEU A 215 10.98 -10.05 -3.19
N TYR A 216 9.83 -10.05 -2.53
CA TYR A 216 9.45 -11.09 -1.59
C TYR A 216 8.17 -11.76 -2.03
N SER A 217 8.32 -12.82 -2.83
CA SER A 217 7.21 -13.52 -3.45
C SER A 217 7.30 -15.03 -3.28
N LEU A 218 6.14 -15.68 -3.16
CA LEU A 218 6.02 -17.13 -3.32
C LEU A 218 5.90 -17.55 -4.79
N ARG A 219 5.71 -16.61 -5.73
CA ARG A 219 5.58 -16.89 -7.17
C ARG A 219 6.91 -16.99 -7.91
N GLY A 220 7.98 -17.25 -7.18
CA GLY A 220 9.25 -17.66 -7.76
C GLY A 220 9.17 -19.11 -8.30
N PRO A 221 10.17 -19.53 -9.08
CA PRO A 221 10.23 -20.87 -9.65
C PRO A 221 10.41 -21.95 -8.57
N ASP A 222 10.98 -21.57 -7.42
CA ASP A 222 11.21 -22.42 -6.25
C ASP A 222 10.26 -22.08 -5.08
N GLY A 223 9.23 -21.26 -5.32
CA GLY A 223 8.29 -20.83 -4.29
C GLY A 223 7.07 -21.73 -4.15
N ASP A 224 6.42 -21.68 -2.98
CA ASP A 224 5.31 -22.56 -2.61
C ASP A 224 3.93 -22.09 -3.12
N PHE A 225 3.88 -21.18 -4.10
CA PHE A 225 2.61 -20.61 -4.58
C PHE A 225 1.73 -21.68 -5.26
N PRO A 226 0.42 -21.77 -4.93
CA PRO A 226 -0.47 -22.82 -5.40
C PRO A 226 -0.97 -22.55 -6.84
N PHE A 227 -0.07 -22.57 -7.83
CA PHE A 227 -0.36 -22.16 -9.21
C PHE A 227 -1.58 -22.84 -9.86
N ALA A 228 -1.76 -24.14 -9.66
CA ALA A 228 -2.89 -24.87 -10.24
C ALA A 228 -4.23 -24.39 -9.67
N ALA A 229 -4.34 -24.29 -8.35
CA ALA A 229 -5.55 -23.78 -7.69
C ALA A 229 -5.81 -22.30 -8.05
N TRP A 230 -4.75 -21.51 -8.14
CA TRP A 230 -4.84 -20.11 -8.56
C TRP A 230 -5.42 -19.95 -9.97
N GLN A 231 -4.97 -20.77 -10.93
CA GLN A 231 -5.51 -20.76 -12.29
C GLN A 231 -7.01 -21.10 -12.32
N GLU A 232 -7.46 -22.04 -11.49
CA GLU A 232 -8.87 -22.38 -11.35
C GLU A 232 -9.69 -21.22 -10.76
N LEU A 233 -9.16 -20.52 -9.75
CA LEU A 233 -9.78 -19.32 -9.18
C LEU A 233 -9.92 -18.21 -10.23
N MET A 234 -8.87 -17.96 -11.03
CA MET A 234 -8.92 -17.00 -12.14
C MET A 234 -9.99 -17.39 -13.17
N ALA A 235 -10.06 -18.66 -13.55
CA ALA A 235 -11.08 -19.17 -14.48
C ALA A 235 -12.50 -19.02 -13.91
N ALA A 236 -12.70 -19.26 -12.61
CA ALA A 236 -13.96 -19.06 -11.94
C ALA A 236 -14.38 -17.58 -11.93
N ALA A 237 -13.46 -16.66 -11.63
CA ALA A 237 -13.69 -15.22 -11.67
C ALA A 237 -14.11 -14.75 -13.07
N GLU A 238 -13.44 -15.22 -14.13
CA GLU A 238 -13.84 -14.93 -15.51
C GLU A 238 -15.23 -15.49 -15.86
N ALA A 239 -15.52 -16.73 -15.46
CA ALA A 239 -16.81 -17.36 -15.74
C ALA A 239 -17.96 -16.61 -15.05
N THR A 240 -17.75 -16.15 -13.82
CA THR A 240 -18.69 -15.29 -13.09
C THR A 240 -19.00 -14.04 -13.88
N LEU A 241 -17.98 -13.31 -14.34
CA LEU A 241 -18.19 -12.08 -15.10
C LEU A 241 -18.88 -12.31 -16.45
N LYS A 242 -18.59 -13.42 -17.14
CA LYS A 242 -19.22 -13.78 -18.42
C LYS A 242 -20.71 -14.10 -18.29
N THR A 243 -21.16 -14.53 -17.12
CA THR A 243 -22.55 -14.97 -16.87
C THR A 243 -23.38 -13.93 -16.13
N ALA A 244 -22.74 -12.88 -15.63
CA ALA A 244 -23.36 -11.86 -14.82
C ALA A 244 -24.21 -10.88 -15.62
N ASP A 245 -25.31 -10.44 -15.01
CA ASP A 245 -25.89 -9.16 -15.35
C ASP A 245 -25.11 -8.08 -14.59
N LEU A 246 -24.51 -7.14 -15.31
CA LEU A 246 -23.65 -6.13 -14.70
C LEU A 246 -24.49 -5.18 -13.84
N PRO A 247 -24.00 -4.77 -12.65
CA PRO A 247 -24.73 -3.86 -11.78
C PRO A 247 -24.97 -2.50 -12.44
N THR A 248 -25.92 -1.74 -11.91
CA THR A 248 -26.06 -0.33 -12.30
C THR A 248 -24.90 0.47 -11.70
N PRO A 249 -24.17 1.27 -12.49
CA PRO A 249 -23.02 2.00 -11.97
C PRO A 249 -23.44 3.10 -10.98
N GLU A 250 -22.77 3.14 -9.84
CA GLU A 250 -22.88 4.18 -8.82
C GLU A 250 -21.86 5.30 -9.06
N SER A 251 -20.78 5.01 -9.79
CA SER A 251 -19.73 5.97 -10.10
C SER A 251 -19.40 6.08 -11.58
N PRO A 252 -18.80 7.20 -12.02
CA PRO A 252 -18.37 7.32 -13.41
C PRO A 252 -17.21 6.39 -13.80
N ILE A 253 -16.45 5.87 -12.83
CA ILE A 253 -15.38 4.88 -13.05
C ILE A 253 -15.99 3.49 -13.23
N GLU A 254 -17.00 3.13 -12.43
CA GLU A 254 -17.80 1.92 -12.64
C GLU A 254 -18.44 1.88 -14.02
N GLN A 255 -18.97 3.02 -14.47
CA GLN A 255 -19.51 3.13 -15.83
C GLN A 255 -18.44 2.83 -16.89
N CYS A 256 -17.21 3.36 -16.74
CA CYS A 256 -16.11 3.05 -17.65
C CYS A 256 -15.82 1.55 -17.69
N TRP A 257 -15.74 0.89 -16.54
CA TRP A 257 -15.55 -0.56 -16.46
C TRP A 257 -16.68 -1.33 -17.17
N ILE A 258 -17.94 -1.01 -16.87
CA ILE A 258 -19.10 -1.68 -17.48
C ILE A 258 -19.09 -1.50 -19.00
N ASP A 259 -18.73 -0.30 -19.47
CA ASP A 259 -18.64 0.00 -20.89
C ASP A 259 -17.49 -0.75 -21.56
N GLU A 260 -16.33 -0.88 -20.90
CA GLU A 260 -15.21 -1.69 -21.39
C GLU A 260 -15.62 -3.16 -21.57
N GLU A 261 -16.34 -3.73 -20.61
CA GLU A 261 -16.83 -5.12 -20.70
C GLU A 261 -17.87 -5.30 -21.81
N ARG A 262 -18.82 -4.38 -21.92
CA ARG A 262 -19.86 -4.45 -22.96
C ARG A 262 -19.30 -4.27 -24.37
N THR A 263 -18.22 -3.50 -24.51
CA THR A 263 -17.61 -3.18 -25.79
C THR A 263 -16.39 -4.03 -26.13
N ALA A 264 -15.96 -4.91 -25.21
CA ALA A 264 -14.68 -5.60 -25.27
C ALA A 264 -13.48 -4.64 -25.49
N ALA A 265 -13.57 -3.41 -24.99
CA ALA A 265 -12.44 -2.49 -25.00
C ALA A 265 -11.33 -2.99 -24.06
N PRO A 266 -10.06 -2.61 -24.28
CA PRO A 266 -8.99 -2.98 -23.37
C PRO A 266 -9.29 -2.49 -21.94
N ARG A 267 -9.04 -3.34 -20.94
CA ARG A 267 -9.28 -3.02 -19.52
C ARG A 267 -8.52 -1.74 -19.13
N GLY A 268 -9.21 -0.83 -18.45
CA GLY A 268 -8.66 0.44 -17.99
C GLY A 268 -8.54 1.53 -19.06
N SER A 269 -8.81 1.24 -20.34
CA SER A 269 -8.62 2.20 -21.43
C SER A 269 -9.60 3.38 -21.39
N LEU A 270 -10.86 3.16 -21.01
CA LEU A 270 -11.85 4.22 -20.84
C LEU A 270 -11.61 4.99 -19.54
N VAL A 271 -11.12 4.32 -18.49
CA VAL A 271 -10.69 4.97 -17.24
C VAL A 271 -9.53 5.93 -17.52
N ALA A 272 -8.50 5.48 -18.23
CA ALA A 272 -7.35 6.29 -18.62
C ALA A 272 -7.77 7.45 -19.53
N ALA A 273 -8.60 7.19 -20.55
CA ALA A 273 -9.08 8.23 -21.45
C ALA A 273 -9.88 9.33 -20.73
N ARG A 274 -10.61 8.96 -19.67
CA ARG A 274 -11.46 9.87 -18.91
C ARG A 274 -10.68 10.72 -17.90
N ASN A 275 -9.77 10.10 -17.16
CA ASN A 275 -9.07 10.77 -16.05
C ASN A 275 -7.79 11.47 -16.51
N GLY A 276 -7.36 11.24 -17.75
CA GLY A 276 -6.10 11.75 -18.26
C GLY A 276 -4.91 10.94 -17.72
N PRO A 277 -3.68 11.36 -18.06
CA PRO A 277 -2.49 10.65 -17.62
C PRO A 277 -2.35 10.74 -16.10
N SER A 278 -1.97 9.62 -15.48
CA SER A 278 -1.57 9.59 -14.08
C SER A 278 -0.41 10.58 -13.89
N PRO A 279 -0.45 11.40 -12.82
CA PRO A 279 0.68 12.29 -12.50
C PRO A 279 1.99 11.51 -12.27
N LEU A 280 1.90 10.20 -12.04
CA LEU A 280 3.03 9.32 -11.77
C LEU A 280 3.50 8.53 -13.00
N ARG A 281 2.79 8.61 -14.14
CA ARG A 281 3.10 7.83 -15.36
C ARG A 281 4.55 7.96 -15.80
N ASP A 282 4.99 9.21 -15.98
CA ASP A 282 6.33 9.57 -16.43
C ASP A 282 7.22 10.04 -15.26
N SER A 283 6.74 9.86 -14.03
CA SER A 283 7.44 10.36 -12.87
C SER A 283 8.71 9.55 -12.64
N ARG A 284 9.82 10.26 -12.44
CA ARG A 284 11.08 9.66 -11.99
C ARG A 284 11.04 9.51 -10.48
N ARG A 285 11.62 8.43 -9.99
CA ARG A 285 11.92 8.25 -8.56
C ARG A 285 13.41 8.53 -8.35
N TYR A 286 13.70 9.25 -7.29
CA TYR A 286 15.04 9.56 -6.84
C TYR A 286 15.15 9.12 -5.39
N LEU A 287 16.01 8.15 -5.11
CA LEU A 287 16.26 7.74 -3.75
C LEU A 287 17.44 8.50 -3.16
N PHE A 288 17.32 8.88 -1.90
CA PHE A 288 18.42 9.34 -1.09
C PHE A 288 18.51 8.49 0.17
N THR A 289 19.73 8.17 0.57
CA THR A 289 20.02 7.68 1.91
C THR A 289 20.58 8.84 2.72
N LEU A 290 19.99 9.08 3.89
CA LEU A 290 20.45 10.07 4.85
C LEU A 290 20.97 9.34 6.09
N LYS A 291 22.25 9.55 6.43
CA LYS A 291 22.85 9.06 7.68
C LYS A 291 22.79 10.12 8.76
N LEU A 292 21.99 9.88 9.80
CA LEU A 292 21.84 10.80 10.94
C LEU A 292 22.79 10.43 12.08
N PRO A 293 23.73 11.30 12.46
CA PRO A 293 24.58 11.07 13.62
C PRO A 293 23.76 11.20 14.91
N VAL A 294 23.73 10.14 15.72
CA VAL A 294 22.97 10.13 16.98
C VAL A 294 23.79 10.56 18.19
N ALA A 295 25.11 10.67 18.05
CA ALA A 295 26.00 11.04 19.15
C ALA A 295 25.69 12.45 19.69
N GLY A 296 25.36 12.52 20.99
CA GLY A 296 25.03 13.79 21.66
C GLY A 296 23.64 14.36 21.30
N ARG A 297 22.76 13.55 20.70
CA ARG A 297 21.36 13.90 20.41
C ARG A 297 20.42 13.05 21.30
N SER A 298 19.13 13.42 21.34
CA SER A 298 18.11 12.57 21.95
C SER A 298 18.02 11.23 21.23
N LYS A 299 17.57 10.18 21.93
CA LYS A 299 17.24 8.87 21.32
C LYS A 299 16.18 9.02 20.21
N ASP A 300 15.27 9.98 20.37
CA ASP A 300 14.15 10.21 19.45
C ASP A 300 14.53 11.08 18.24
N TYR A 301 15.74 11.65 18.23
CA TYR A 301 16.15 12.59 17.18
C TYR A 301 16.02 12.03 15.75
N PRO A 302 16.44 10.79 15.44
CA PRO A 302 16.22 10.22 14.12
C PRO A 302 14.74 10.08 13.74
N VAL A 303 13.92 9.67 14.71
CA VAL A 303 12.47 9.50 14.56
C VAL A 303 11.81 10.83 14.25
N GLU A 304 12.17 11.89 14.98
CA GLU A 304 11.68 13.26 14.77
C GLU A 304 12.05 13.78 13.36
N VAL A 305 13.31 13.65 12.96
CA VAL A 305 13.79 14.11 11.64
C VAL A 305 13.07 13.37 10.52
N ARG A 306 12.99 12.05 10.59
CA ARG A 306 12.29 11.22 9.61
C ARG A 306 10.80 11.57 9.54
N THR A 307 10.13 11.68 10.68
CA THR A 307 8.70 12.01 10.75
C THR A 307 8.43 13.38 10.12
N ASP A 308 9.28 14.37 10.40
CA ASP A 308 9.18 15.70 9.79
C ASP A 308 9.48 15.70 8.28
N LEU A 309 10.46 14.90 7.83
CA LEU A 309 10.77 14.73 6.40
C LEU A 309 9.59 14.09 5.67
N ASN A 310 9.09 12.96 6.18
CA ASN A 310 7.96 12.23 5.59
C ASN A 310 6.73 13.14 5.52
N ARG A 311 6.40 13.83 6.62
CA ARG A 311 5.29 14.79 6.66
C ARG A 311 5.45 15.88 5.60
N ALA A 312 6.61 16.54 5.55
CA ALA A 312 6.83 17.65 4.63
C ALA A 312 6.79 17.21 3.16
N LEU A 313 7.39 16.07 2.83
CA LEU A 313 7.39 15.50 1.48
C LEU A 313 5.98 15.07 1.06
N ARG A 314 5.20 14.44 1.95
CA ARG A 314 3.81 14.06 1.66
C ARG A 314 2.89 15.27 1.55
N GLN A 315 3.04 16.28 2.41
CA GLN A 315 2.26 17.53 2.32
C GLN A 315 2.51 18.26 1.00
N ALA A 316 3.75 18.21 0.50
CA ALA A 316 4.11 18.79 -0.80
C ALA A 316 3.74 17.90 -2.00
N ASP A 317 3.29 16.66 -1.76
CA ASP A 317 3.12 15.64 -2.79
C ASP A 317 4.41 15.47 -3.61
N LEU A 318 5.53 15.28 -2.91
CA LEU A 318 6.87 15.15 -3.51
C LEU A 318 7.56 13.84 -3.15
N GLY A 319 7.08 13.08 -2.18
CA GLY A 319 7.74 11.84 -1.78
C GLY A 319 7.43 11.40 -0.36
N TRP A 320 8.37 10.68 0.23
CA TRP A 320 8.26 10.06 1.55
C TRP A 320 9.65 9.97 2.22
N ALA A 321 9.66 9.66 3.51
CA ALA A 321 10.87 9.27 4.22
C ALA A 321 10.58 8.17 5.25
N GLU A 322 11.43 7.17 5.35
CA GLU A 322 11.27 6.02 6.25
C GLU A 322 12.59 5.64 6.93
N SER A 323 12.52 4.87 8.01
CA SER A 323 13.71 4.36 8.69
C SER A 323 14.40 3.31 7.83
N SER A 324 15.70 3.46 7.59
CA SER A 324 16.51 2.52 6.81
C SER A 324 17.61 1.92 7.68
N GLY A 325 17.21 1.09 8.66
CA GLY A 325 18.11 0.42 9.59
C GLY A 325 19.05 1.34 10.38
N SER A 326 19.98 0.73 11.12
CA SER A 326 21.06 1.45 11.79
C SER A 326 22.41 0.86 11.39
N THR A 327 23.43 1.71 11.26
CA THR A 327 24.78 1.26 10.95
C THR A 327 25.74 1.78 12.00
N VAL A 328 26.55 0.89 12.57
CA VAL A 328 27.69 1.30 13.41
C VAL A 328 28.76 1.86 12.47
N ILE A 329 29.11 3.13 12.63
CA ILE A 329 30.17 3.78 11.85
C ILE A 329 31.52 3.20 12.31
N PRO A 330 32.25 2.48 11.44
CA PRO A 330 33.52 1.85 11.82
C PRO A 330 34.52 2.88 12.36
N GLY A 331 35.18 2.55 13.48
CA GLY A 331 36.23 3.38 14.09
C GLY A 331 35.75 4.55 14.96
N SER A 332 34.46 4.91 14.91
CA SER A 332 33.92 5.98 15.76
C SER A 332 33.18 5.46 17.01
N GLY A 333 32.72 4.20 16.98
CA GLY A 333 31.81 3.66 17.99
C GLY A 333 30.41 4.30 17.97
N GLN A 334 30.12 5.17 17.00
CA GLN A 334 28.83 5.84 16.87
C GLN A 334 27.89 5.05 15.97
N THR A 335 26.63 4.99 16.35
CA THR A 335 25.55 4.50 15.49
C THR A 335 25.02 5.65 14.64
N ALA A 336 24.86 5.43 13.34
CA ALA A 336 24.03 6.28 12.50
C ALA A 336 22.68 5.61 12.32
N ALA A 337 21.61 6.37 12.51
CA ALA A 337 20.30 5.96 12.03
C ALA A 337 20.24 6.29 10.53
N GLY A 338 19.86 5.31 9.72
CA GLY A 338 19.59 5.52 8.31
C GLY A 338 18.16 6.01 8.12
N VAL A 339 17.99 6.97 7.21
CA VAL A 339 16.68 7.38 6.70
C VAL A 339 16.71 7.25 5.18
N SER A 340 15.84 6.42 4.62
CA SER A 340 15.59 6.37 3.18
C SER A 340 14.59 7.46 2.83
N ILE A 341 14.86 8.19 1.75
CA ILE A 341 14.04 9.30 1.29
C ILE A 341 13.79 9.09 -0.19
N GLY A 342 12.55 8.81 -0.57
CA GLY A 342 12.16 8.80 -1.97
C GLY A 342 11.55 10.12 -2.37
N VAL A 343 12.10 10.74 -3.42
CA VAL A 343 11.49 11.89 -4.12
C VAL A 343 10.92 11.41 -5.44
N THR A 344 9.71 11.85 -5.78
CA THR A 344 9.02 11.43 -6.99
C THR A 344 8.59 12.66 -7.78
N GLY A 345 9.00 12.73 -9.05
CA GLY A 345 8.67 13.82 -9.96
C GLY A 345 9.70 14.94 -9.93
N ASP A 346 9.34 16.06 -9.30
CA ASP A 346 10.18 17.27 -9.25
C ASP A 346 11.32 17.12 -8.21
N LEU A 347 12.49 16.69 -8.69
CA LEU A 347 13.68 16.52 -7.88
C LEU A 347 14.11 17.81 -7.16
N ASP A 348 14.07 18.95 -7.84
CA ASP A 348 14.56 20.21 -7.29
C ASP A 348 13.67 20.66 -6.13
N SER A 349 12.35 20.55 -6.29
CA SER A 349 11.39 20.81 -5.22
C SER A 349 11.56 19.84 -4.06
N GLY A 350 11.76 18.53 -4.33
CA GLY A 350 11.98 17.54 -3.28
C GLY A 350 13.25 17.82 -2.48
N VAL A 351 14.37 18.12 -3.14
CA VAL A 351 15.64 18.50 -2.50
C VAL A 351 15.49 19.78 -1.69
N ALA A 352 14.69 20.75 -2.15
CA ALA A 352 14.40 21.97 -1.39
C ALA A 352 13.66 21.66 -0.07
N VAL A 353 12.65 20.80 -0.12
CA VAL A 353 11.92 20.33 1.07
C VAL A 353 12.85 19.60 2.05
N ILE A 354 13.67 18.66 1.55
CA ILE A 354 14.65 17.92 2.37
C ILE A 354 15.58 18.91 3.08
N ARG A 355 16.20 19.85 2.35
CA ARG A 355 17.10 20.86 2.92
C ARG A 355 16.42 21.72 3.99
N GLN A 356 15.18 22.13 3.74
CA GLN A 356 14.41 22.92 4.70
C GLN A 356 14.19 22.15 6.01
N VAL A 357 13.82 20.87 5.94
CA VAL A 357 13.61 20.03 7.13
C VAL A 357 14.94 19.81 7.86
N LEU A 358 16.01 19.45 7.16
CA LEU A 358 17.33 19.24 7.77
C LEU A 358 17.86 20.49 8.46
N ALA A 359 17.62 21.67 7.89
CA ALA A 359 18.00 22.94 8.52
C ALA A 359 17.27 23.19 9.85
N ARG A 360 15.96 22.86 9.94
CA ARG A 360 15.18 22.98 11.19
C ARG A 360 15.76 22.10 12.31
N HIS A 361 16.22 20.91 11.95
CA HIS A 361 16.81 19.92 12.89
C HIS A 361 18.31 20.12 13.15
N ARG A 362 18.95 21.08 12.46
CA ARG A 362 20.40 21.26 12.43
C ARG A 362 21.12 19.95 12.06
N ALA A 363 20.56 19.22 11.11
CA ALA A 363 21.14 18.03 10.52
C ALA A 363 22.09 18.43 9.37
N ASP A 364 23.23 17.76 9.27
CA ASP A 364 24.20 18.03 8.22
C ASP A 364 23.74 17.39 6.90
N PRO A 365 23.53 18.16 5.82
CA PRO A 365 23.18 17.60 4.51
C PRO A 365 24.33 16.78 3.90
N ALA A 366 25.56 16.85 4.40
CA ALA A 366 26.67 16.03 3.90
C ALA A 366 26.45 14.51 4.08
N GLY A 367 25.54 14.11 4.97
CA GLY A 367 25.12 12.72 5.14
C GLY A 367 24.09 12.23 4.11
N LEU A 368 23.63 13.10 3.21
CA LEU A 368 22.67 12.78 2.15
C LEU A 368 23.42 12.29 0.90
N THR A 369 23.19 11.04 0.52
CA THR A 369 23.74 10.45 -0.71
C THR A 369 22.61 10.04 -1.64
N ALA A 370 22.70 10.39 -2.92
CA ALA A 370 21.75 9.90 -3.93
C ALA A 370 22.05 8.43 -4.24
N GLY A 371 21.02 7.59 -4.17
CA GLY A 371 20.98 6.29 -4.85
C GLY A 371 20.71 6.54 -6.34
N HIS A 372 21.33 5.74 -7.20
CA HIS A 372 21.17 5.84 -8.65
C HIS A 372 20.26 4.76 -9.16
#